data_AF-A0A9E0BQU6-F1
#
_entry.id   AF-A0A9E0BQU6-F1
#
_cell.length_a   1.000
_cell.length_b   1.000
_cell.length_c   1.000
_cell.angle_alpha   90.00
_cell.angle_beta   90.00
_cell.angle_gamma   90.00
#
_symmetry.space_group_name_H-M   'P 1'
#
loop_
_entity.id
_entity.type
_entity.pdbx_description
1 polymer ?
#
loop_
_entity_poly.entity_id
_entity_poly.type
_entity_poly.pdbx_seq_one_letter_code
_entity_poly.pdbx_strand_id
1 'polypeptide(L)'
;TTLAQIVARELGVNFRATSGPVLAKAGDLAAILTNLEPRDVLFIDEIHRLPANVEEILYPAMEDHVLDLIIGDGPSARSIRIDLAPFTLVAATTRAGLLATPLRDRFGIPLRLEFYTHGELQTVLTQAARKMNLELSPDGALEIAARARGTPRVAGRLLRRVRDFAAADGATLIDQKAAAKALARLDVDEAGLDALDRRYLRALIENYGGGPAGVETLAYAIAEARDAVEDVIEPFLLQQGFIQRTPRGRMVCAKAYTHIGLTPPPQIQAGGQAGLFAEE
;
A
#
# COMPACT_ATOMS: atom_id res chain seq x y z
N THR A 1 10.14 1.81 2.50
CA THR A 1 10.95 2.80 3.25
C THR A 1 11.75 2.20 4.40
N THR A 2 11.15 1.64 5.46
CA THR A 2 11.89 1.19 6.67
C THR A 2 13.02 0.19 6.36
N LEU A 3 12.78 -0.81 5.50
CA LEU A 3 13.83 -1.75 5.10
C LEU A 3 14.98 -1.07 4.35
N ALA A 4 14.68 -0.10 3.47
CA ALA A 4 15.71 0.66 2.75
C ALA A 4 16.60 1.47 3.71
N GLN A 5 15.99 2.06 4.75
CA GLN A 5 16.73 2.74 5.82
C GLN A 5 17.60 1.78 6.63
N ILE A 6 17.11 0.55 6.90
CA ILE A 6 17.90 -0.50 7.56
C ILE A 6 19.11 -0.86 6.69
N VAL A 7 18.93 -1.06 5.37
CA VAL A 7 20.05 -1.34 4.45
C VAL A 7 21.12 -0.27 4.53
N ALA A 8 20.74 1.02 4.42
CA ALA A 8 21.71 2.12 4.53
C ALA A 8 22.43 2.14 5.89
N ARG A 9 21.69 1.91 6.97
CA ARG A 9 22.24 1.87 8.32
C ARG A 9 23.22 0.71 8.52
N GLU A 10 22.90 -0.49 8.03
CA GLU A 10 23.77 -1.67 8.14
C GLU A 10 25.02 -1.54 7.26
N LEU A 11 24.92 -0.83 6.13
CA LEU A 11 26.06 -0.51 5.28
C LEU A 11 26.93 0.63 5.84
N GLY A 12 26.40 1.42 6.78
CA GLY A 12 27.09 2.59 7.34
C GLY A 12 27.26 3.75 6.35
N VAL A 13 26.30 3.92 5.43
CA VAL A 13 26.34 4.88 4.31
C VAL A 13 25.18 5.88 4.39
N ASN A 14 25.20 6.92 3.55
CA ASN A 14 24.11 7.88 3.53
C ASN A 14 22.85 7.28 2.89
N PHE A 15 21.70 7.82 3.30
CA PHE A 15 20.39 7.44 2.79
C PHE A 15 19.75 8.65 2.11
N ARG A 16 19.54 8.55 0.80
CA ARG A 16 18.87 9.58 0.00
C ARG A 16 17.52 9.07 -0.45
N ALA A 17 16.43 9.69 0.00
CA ALA A 17 15.07 9.29 -0.36
C ALA A 17 14.41 10.28 -1.33
N THR A 18 13.63 9.76 -2.27
CA THR A 18 12.75 10.48 -3.18
C THR A 18 11.56 9.59 -3.56
N SER A 19 10.67 10.07 -4.43
CA SER A 19 9.58 9.26 -4.99
C SER A 19 9.40 9.51 -6.48
N GLY A 20 8.85 8.52 -7.19
CA GLY A 20 8.57 8.60 -8.62
C GLY A 20 7.81 9.87 -9.02
N PRO A 21 6.69 10.24 -8.35
CA PRO A 21 5.93 11.44 -8.68
C PRO A 21 6.68 12.76 -8.49
N VAL A 22 7.71 12.78 -7.63
CA VAL A 22 8.53 13.97 -7.38
C VAL A 22 9.55 14.17 -8.50
N LEU A 23 9.98 13.09 -9.15
CA LEU A 23 10.95 13.11 -10.24
C LEU A 23 10.26 13.36 -11.59
N ALA A 24 9.94 14.62 -11.86
CA ALA A 24 9.22 15.02 -13.07
C ALA A 24 10.14 15.18 -14.29
N LYS A 25 11.41 15.56 -14.08
CA LYS A 25 12.37 15.84 -15.15
C LYS A 25 13.68 15.08 -14.97
N ALA A 26 14.32 14.80 -16.09
CA ALA A 26 15.68 14.24 -16.17
C ALA A 26 16.67 14.92 -15.23
N GLY A 27 16.63 16.26 -15.19
CA GLY A 27 17.51 17.07 -14.35
C GLY A 27 17.34 16.83 -12.85
N ASP A 28 16.13 16.51 -12.38
CA ASP A 28 15.86 16.28 -10.96
C ASP A 28 16.56 15.01 -10.47
N LEU A 29 16.48 13.94 -11.29
CA LEU A 29 17.16 12.69 -11.01
C LEU A 29 18.69 12.85 -11.16
N ALA A 30 19.13 13.53 -12.22
CA ALA A 30 20.54 13.82 -12.47
C ALA A 30 21.20 14.52 -11.26
N ALA A 31 20.55 15.55 -10.72
CA ALA A 31 21.04 16.28 -9.56
C ALA A 31 21.13 15.41 -8.29
N ILE A 32 20.29 14.38 -8.16
CA ILE A 32 20.40 13.43 -7.05
C ILE A 32 21.58 12.49 -7.28
N LEU A 33 21.68 11.89 -8.46
CA LEU A 33 22.70 10.89 -8.80
C LEU A 33 24.13 11.46 -8.70
N THR A 34 24.34 12.69 -9.18
CA THR A 34 25.67 13.33 -9.16
C THR A 34 26.13 13.75 -7.77
N ASN A 35 25.23 13.81 -6.78
CA ASN A 35 25.55 14.15 -5.39
C ASN A 35 25.69 12.92 -4.48
N LEU A 36 25.58 11.71 -5.01
CA LEU A 36 25.75 10.48 -4.22
C LEU A 36 27.22 10.23 -3.89
N GLU A 37 27.49 9.82 -2.65
CA GLU A 37 28.78 9.32 -2.24
C GLU A 37 28.91 7.81 -2.53
N PRO A 38 30.13 7.26 -2.60
CA PRO A 38 30.33 5.84 -2.83
C PRO A 38 29.57 4.97 -1.82
N ARG A 39 28.78 4.04 -2.37
CA ARG A 39 27.92 3.06 -1.71
C ARG A 39 26.65 3.62 -1.08
N ASP A 40 26.33 4.89 -1.29
CA ASP A 40 25.09 5.48 -0.80
C ASP A 40 23.85 4.71 -1.28
N VAL A 41 22.80 4.75 -0.47
CA VAL A 41 21.51 4.17 -0.80
C VAL A 41 20.60 5.25 -1.36
N LEU A 42 20.26 5.14 -2.64
CA LEU A 42 19.20 5.92 -3.26
C LEU A 42 17.89 5.15 -3.14
N PHE A 43 16.93 5.68 -2.40
CA PHE A 43 15.59 5.13 -2.26
C PHE A 43 14.58 5.89 -3.12
N ILE A 44 13.90 5.19 -4.04
CA ILE A 44 12.80 5.74 -4.84
C ILE A 44 11.51 5.01 -4.47
N ASP A 45 10.60 5.71 -3.78
CA ASP A 45 9.25 5.21 -3.52
C ASP A 45 8.35 5.38 -4.75
N GLU A 46 7.33 4.53 -4.89
CA GLU A 46 6.42 4.53 -6.04
C GLU A 46 7.14 4.60 -7.40
N ILE A 47 8.22 3.82 -7.57
CA ILE A 47 9.09 3.90 -8.77
C ILE A 47 8.32 3.67 -10.08
N HIS A 48 7.20 2.94 -10.04
CA HIS A 48 6.30 2.70 -11.17
C HIS A 48 5.57 3.97 -11.68
N ARG A 49 5.73 5.10 -11.00
CA ARG A 49 5.17 6.40 -11.40
C ARG A 49 6.22 7.32 -12.03
N LEU A 50 7.43 6.82 -12.29
CA LEU A 50 8.43 7.58 -13.02
C LEU A 50 7.94 7.85 -14.46
N PRO A 51 8.12 9.07 -14.97
CA PRO A 51 8.00 9.33 -16.40
C PRO A 51 9.02 8.50 -17.20
N ALA A 52 8.64 8.00 -18.38
CA ALA A 52 9.52 7.15 -19.20
C ALA A 52 10.88 7.80 -19.51
N ASN A 53 10.90 9.11 -19.78
CA ASN A 53 12.14 9.86 -20.03
C ASN A 53 13.05 9.97 -18.80
N VAL A 54 12.50 9.88 -17.57
CA VAL A 54 13.29 9.85 -16.34
C VAL A 54 13.74 8.42 -16.04
N GLU A 55 12.88 7.43 -16.32
CA GLU A 55 13.19 6.02 -16.16
C GLU A 55 14.36 5.57 -17.04
N GLU A 56 14.40 5.99 -18.30
CA GLU A 56 15.49 5.65 -19.25
C GLU A 56 16.87 6.11 -18.78
N ILE A 57 16.92 7.20 -18.01
CA ILE A 57 18.16 7.75 -17.45
C ILE A 57 18.72 6.87 -16.33
N LEU A 58 17.86 6.11 -15.63
CA LEU A 58 18.30 5.19 -14.58
C LEU A 58 19.08 4.00 -15.16
N TYR A 59 18.83 3.59 -16.40
CA TYR A 59 19.44 2.38 -16.96
C TYR A 59 20.97 2.43 -16.98
N PRO A 60 21.62 3.42 -17.63
CA PRO A 60 23.08 3.51 -17.61
C PRO A 60 23.62 3.81 -16.20
N ALA A 61 22.86 4.52 -15.36
CA ALA A 61 23.25 4.79 -13.98
C ALA A 61 23.31 3.51 -13.14
N MET A 62 22.42 2.55 -13.38
CA MET A 62 22.37 1.26 -12.68
C MET A 62 23.38 0.24 -13.23
N GLU A 63 23.63 0.23 -14.54
CA GLU A 63 24.47 -0.77 -15.20
C GLU A 63 25.94 -0.37 -15.19
N ASP A 64 26.22 0.86 -15.63
CA ASP A 64 27.57 1.32 -15.93
C ASP A 64 28.03 2.44 -14.99
N HIS A 65 27.17 2.89 -14.06
CA HIS A 65 27.41 4.03 -13.17
C HIS A 65 27.79 5.31 -13.93
N VAL A 66 27.10 5.55 -15.04
CA VAL A 66 27.29 6.77 -15.83
C VAL A 66 25.97 7.44 -16.14
N LEU A 67 26.05 8.75 -16.37
CA LEU A 67 24.93 9.59 -16.70
C LEU A 67 25.24 10.40 -17.96
N ASP A 68 24.42 10.23 -19.00
CA ASP A 68 24.50 11.02 -20.22
C ASP A 68 23.48 12.18 -20.16
N LEU A 69 23.97 13.41 -20.14
CA LEU A 69 23.15 14.62 -20.12
C LEU A 69 23.32 15.42 -21.40
N ILE A 70 22.20 15.71 -22.05
CA ILE A 70 22.15 16.65 -23.17
C ILE A 70 22.01 18.07 -22.59
N ILE A 71 23.01 18.94 -22.86
CA ILE A 71 22.98 20.34 -22.47
C ILE A 71 22.78 21.21 -23.71
N GLY A 72 21.79 22.11 -23.64
CA GLY A 72 21.40 23.02 -24.71
C GLY A 72 20.26 22.50 -25.58
N ASP A 73 19.67 23.38 -26.39
CA ASP A 73 18.54 23.06 -27.26
C ASP A 73 18.94 23.14 -28.75
N GLY A 74 18.35 22.25 -29.57
CA GLY A 74 18.51 22.29 -31.03
C GLY A 74 19.87 21.77 -31.53
N PRO A 75 20.32 22.20 -32.72
CA PRO A 75 21.54 21.68 -33.37
C PRO A 75 22.84 21.91 -32.60
N SER A 76 22.83 22.79 -31.60
CA SER A 76 23.98 23.11 -30.75
C SER A 76 24.02 22.30 -29.45
N ALA A 77 23.03 21.45 -29.20
CA ALA A 77 23.00 20.59 -28.02
C ALA A 77 24.22 19.66 -27.98
N ARG A 78 24.84 19.56 -26.81
CA ARG A 78 26.02 18.69 -26.58
C ARG A 78 25.68 17.65 -25.53
N SER A 79 26.04 16.40 -25.79
CA SER A 79 25.96 15.33 -24.79
C SER A 79 27.23 15.34 -23.94
N ILE A 80 27.05 15.33 -22.62
CA ILE A 80 28.12 15.23 -21.63
C ILE A 80 27.88 13.95 -20.83
N ARG A 81 28.92 13.12 -20.77
CA ARG A 81 28.95 11.93 -19.93
C ARG A 81 29.55 12.28 -18.57
N ILE A 82 28.87 11.91 -17.50
CA ILE A 82 29.30 12.10 -16.12
C ILE A 82 29.43 10.73 -15.46
N ASP A 83 30.59 10.46 -14.87
CA ASP A 83 30.80 9.25 -14.06
C ASP A 83 30.13 9.44 -12.69
N LEU A 84 29.37 8.44 -12.26
CA LEU A 84 28.69 8.41 -10.97
C LEU A 84 29.49 7.58 -9.98
N ALA A 85 29.39 7.95 -8.70
CA ALA A 85 29.86 7.07 -7.63
C ALA A 85 29.03 5.77 -7.63
N PRO A 86 29.64 4.59 -7.40
CA PRO A 86 28.88 3.36 -7.24
C PRO A 86 27.86 3.50 -6.11
N PHE A 87 26.59 3.18 -6.34
CA PHE A 87 25.51 3.37 -5.37
C PHE A 87 24.56 2.18 -5.36
N THR A 88 23.70 2.08 -4.35
CA THR A 88 22.66 1.05 -4.26
C THR A 88 21.28 1.68 -4.48
N LEU A 89 20.62 1.35 -5.59
CA LEU A 89 19.22 1.73 -5.80
C LEU A 89 18.29 0.78 -5.05
N VAL A 90 17.49 1.30 -4.13
CA VAL A 90 16.38 0.57 -3.49
C VAL A 90 15.06 1.18 -3.96
N ALA A 91 14.25 0.39 -4.64
CA ALA A 91 12.97 0.86 -5.14
C ALA A 91 11.79 0.21 -4.40
N ALA A 92 10.70 0.96 -4.23
CA ALA A 92 9.45 0.43 -3.69
C ALA A 92 8.30 0.66 -4.68
N THR A 93 7.40 -0.33 -4.75
CA THR A 93 6.19 -0.26 -5.58
C THR A 93 5.07 -1.10 -4.96
N THR A 94 3.84 -0.60 -5.05
CA THR A 94 2.61 -1.37 -4.77
C THR A 94 2.13 -2.14 -6.00
N ARG A 95 2.65 -1.81 -7.19
CA ARG A 95 2.19 -2.30 -8.50
C ARG A 95 3.37 -2.79 -9.33
N ALA A 96 3.97 -3.91 -8.91
CA ALA A 96 5.13 -4.49 -9.60
C ALA A 96 4.87 -4.81 -11.08
N GLY A 97 3.62 -5.13 -11.45
CA GLY A 97 3.21 -5.38 -12.84
C GLY A 97 3.19 -4.14 -13.75
N LEU A 98 3.33 -2.93 -13.18
CA LEU A 98 3.42 -1.69 -13.96
C LEU A 98 4.87 -1.27 -14.26
N LEU A 99 5.87 -1.97 -13.71
CA LEU A 99 7.26 -1.69 -14.03
C LEU A 99 7.57 -2.17 -15.45
N ALA A 100 8.26 -1.34 -16.23
CA ALA A 100 8.77 -1.77 -17.52
C ALA A 100 9.78 -2.91 -17.30
N THR A 101 9.72 -3.93 -18.18
CA THR A 101 10.64 -5.07 -18.13
C THR A 101 12.12 -4.64 -18.07
N PRO A 102 12.59 -3.66 -18.86
CA PRO A 102 13.99 -3.21 -18.78
C PRO A 102 14.41 -2.72 -17.39
N LEU A 103 13.58 -1.91 -16.71
CA LEU A 103 13.87 -1.45 -15.36
C LEU A 103 13.85 -2.61 -14.35
N ARG A 104 12.83 -3.48 -14.44
CA ARG A 104 12.65 -4.60 -13.51
C ARG A 104 13.82 -5.57 -13.55
N ASP A 105 14.30 -5.91 -14.74
CA ASP A 105 15.33 -6.93 -14.93
C ASP A 105 16.72 -6.47 -14.42
N ARG A 106 16.90 -5.16 -14.19
CA ARG A 106 18.12 -4.59 -13.57
C ARG A 106 18.14 -4.70 -12.03
N PHE A 107 17.04 -5.07 -11.40
CA PHE A 107 17.03 -5.31 -9.95
C PHE A 107 17.49 -6.73 -9.61
N GLY A 108 18.71 -6.85 -9.07
CA GLY A 108 19.28 -8.14 -8.69
C GLY A 108 18.63 -8.83 -7.48
N ILE A 109 17.88 -8.08 -6.64
CA ILE A 109 17.27 -8.61 -5.41
C ILE A 109 15.78 -8.21 -5.36
N PRO A 110 14.89 -8.94 -6.04
CA PRO A 110 13.46 -8.72 -5.92
C PRO A 110 12.95 -9.23 -4.55
N LEU A 111 12.29 -8.36 -3.79
CA LEU A 111 11.67 -8.70 -2.51
C LEU A 111 10.16 -8.45 -2.57
N ARG A 112 9.38 -9.48 -2.23
CA ARG A 112 7.93 -9.36 -2.06
C ARG A 112 7.60 -9.35 -0.57
N LEU A 113 7.01 -8.26 -0.11
CA LEU A 113 6.51 -8.17 1.26
C LEU A 113 5.11 -8.75 1.33
N GLU A 114 4.90 -9.61 2.31
CA GLU A 114 3.61 -10.18 2.65
C GLU A 114 3.02 -9.45 3.86
N PHE A 115 1.71 -9.66 4.06
CA PHE A 115 1.07 -9.20 5.27
C PHE A 115 1.59 -9.95 6.48
N TYR A 116 1.72 -9.24 7.58
CA TYR A 116 2.14 -9.80 8.85
C TYR A 116 1.02 -10.66 9.41
N THR A 117 1.39 -11.78 10.01
CA THR A 117 0.50 -12.59 10.83
C THR A 117 0.12 -11.84 12.12
N HIS A 118 -0.98 -12.28 12.76
CA HIS A 118 -1.40 -11.69 14.03
C HIS A 118 -0.32 -11.83 15.12
N GLY A 119 0.43 -12.93 15.15
CA GLY A 119 1.51 -13.15 16.12
C GLY A 119 2.72 -12.24 15.88
N GLU A 120 3.10 -12.02 14.62
CA GLU A 120 4.16 -11.05 14.31
C GLU A 120 3.74 -9.62 14.68
N LEU A 121 2.48 -9.25 14.39
CA LEU A 121 1.94 -7.96 14.79
C LEU A 121 1.84 -7.80 16.30
N GLN A 122 1.47 -8.85 17.04
CA GLN A 122 1.47 -8.85 18.49
C GLN A 122 2.87 -8.49 19.02
N THR A 123 3.92 -9.11 18.45
CA THR A 123 5.32 -8.81 18.82
C THR A 123 5.68 -7.35 18.55
N VAL A 124 5.31 -6.83 17.37
CA VAL A 124 5.51 -5.42 17.01
C VAL A 124 4.79 -4.49 17.99
N LEU A 125 3.54 -4.79 18.34
CA LEU A 125 2.71 -4.00 19.25
C LEU A 125 3.26 -4.00 20.67
N THR A 126 3.68 -5.16 21.20
CA THR A 126 4.29 -5.25 22.53
C THR A 126 5.58 -4.42 22.60
N GLN A 127 6.42 -4.47 21.56
CA GLN A 127 7.62 -3.62 21.50
C GLN A 127 7.29 -2.13 21.41
N ALA A 128 6.27 -1.77 20.63
CA ALA A 128 5.82 -0.38 20.51
C ALA A 128 5.24 0.14 21.84
N ALA A 129 4.44 -0.66 22.55
CA ALA A 129 3.87 -0.31 23.84
C ALA A 129 4.95 -0.05 24.89
N ARG A 130 5.99 -0.90 24.95
CA ARG A 130 7.16 -0.68 25.84
C ARG A 130 7.85 0.65 25.56
N LYS A 131 8.08 1.01 24.30
CA LYS A 131 8.68 2.31 23.92
C LYS A 131 7.81 3.51 24.30
N MET A 132 6.52 3.29 24.51
CA MET A 132 5.55 4.30 24.90
C MET A 132 5.26 4.29 26.41
N ASN A 133 5.95 3.48 27.21
CA ASN A 133 5.68 3.25 28.63
C ASN A 133 4.20 2.89 28.89
N LEU A 134 3.66 2.00 28.06
CA LEU A 134 2.28 1.55 28.09
C LEU A 134 2.20 0.09 28.55
N GLU A 135 1.41 -0.19 29.57
CA GLU A 135 1.06 -1.54 29.99
C GLU A 135 0.04 -2.14 29.03
N LEU A 136 0.49 -3.07 28.18
CA LEU A 136 -0.32 -3.77 27.18
C LEU A 136 -0.21 -5.27 27.43
N SER A 137 -1.33 -5.94 27.70
CA SER A 137 -1.34 -7.38 27.89
C SER A 137 -1.21 -8.13 26.54
N PRO A 138 -0.80 -9.41 26.55
CA PRO A 138 -0.72 -10.21 25.33
C PRO A 138 -2.05 -10.31 24.57
N ASP A 139 -3.16 -10.48 25.27
CA ASP A 139 -4.52 -10.54 24.71
C ASP A 139 -4.99 -9.18 24.17
N GLY A 140 -4.67 -8.07 24.84
CA GLY A 140 -4.91 -6.72 24.32
C GLY A 140 -4.12 -6.43 23.04
N ALA A 141 -2.86 -6.88 22.99
CA ALA A 141 -2.03 -6.76 21.79
C ALA A 141 -2.59 -7.60 20.63
N LEU A 142 -3.07 -8.81 20.90
CA LEU A 142 -3.67 -9.69 19.89
C LEU A 142 -4.98 -9.10 19.35
N GLU A 143 -5.80 -8.49 20.20
CA GLU A 143 -7.04 -7.81 19.81
C GLU A 143 -6.77 -6.67 18.82
N ILE A 144 -5.75 -5.86 19.08
CA ILE A 144 -5.32 -4.79 18.16
C ILE A 144 -4.74 -5.39 16.87
N ALA A 145 -3.95 -6.46 16.97
CA ALA A 145 -3.33 -7.13 15.84
C ALA A 145 -4.37 -7.71 14.87
N ALA A 146 -5.42 -8.35 15.40
CA ALA A 146 -6.50 -8.96 14.61
C ALA A 146 -7.23 -7.91 13.75
N ARG A 147 -7.34 -6.67 14.24
CA ARG A 147 -7.99 -5.55 13.53
C ARG A 147 -7.03 -4.67 12.73
N ALA A 148 -5.75 -5.02 12.68
CA ALA A 148 -4.71 -4.21 12.04
C ALA A 148 -4.43 -4.57 10.57
N ARG A 149 -5.24 -5.44 9.96
CA ARG A 149 -5.17 -5.77 8.53
C ARG A 149 -3.78 -6.24 8.08
N GLY A 150 -3.11 -7.04 8.92
CA GLY A 150 -1.76 -7.55 8.65
C GLY A 150 -0.68 -6.46 8.45
N THR A 151 -0.96 -5.22 8.84
CA THR A 151 -0.13 -4.05 8.48
C THR A 151 0.46 -3.39 9.72
N PRO A 152 1.79 -3.40 9.93
CA PRO A 152 2.43 -2.78 11.09
C PRO A 152 2.12 -1.30 11.26
N ARG A 153 1.98 -0.56 10.14
CA ARG A 153 1.61 0.86 10.14
C ARG A 153 0.22 1.09 10.73
N VAL A 154 -0.75 0.23 10.38
CA VAL A 154 -2.11 0.29 10.91
C VAL A 154 -2.12 -0.13 12.37
N ALA A 155 -1.44 -1.23 12.73
CA ALA A 155 -1.30 -1.71 14.10
C ALA A 155 -0.79 -0.62 15.05
N GLY A 156 0.33 0.04 14.69
CA GLY A 156 0.90 1.13 15.50
C GLY A 156 0.01 2.37 15.57
N ARG A 157 -0.78 2.67 14.52
CA ARG A 157 -1.77 3.75 14.55
C ARG A 157 -2.92 3.42 15.51
N LEU A 158 -3.45 2.19 15.46
CA LEU A 158 -4.50 1.72 16.35
C LEU A 158 -4.02 1.73 17.81
N LEU A 159 -2.82 1.22 18.09
CA LEU A 159 -2.25 1.22 19.43
C LEU A 159 -2.23 2.62 20.07
N ARG A 160 -1.79 3.64 19.31
CA ARG A 160 -1.79 5.03 19.78
C ARG A 160 -3.19 5.50 20.17
N ARG A 161 -4.20 5.17 19.37
CA ARG A 161 -5.59 5.57 19.65
C ARG A 161 -6.20 4.78 20.79
N VAL A 162 -5.94 3.48 20.85
CA VAL A 162 -6.39 2.61 21.95
C VAL A 162 -5.81 3.10 23.27
N ARG A 163 -4.54 3.50 23.30
CA ARG A 163 -3.93 4.17 24.45
C ARG A 163 -4.69 5.43 24.85
N ASP A 164 -4.99 6.32 23.90
CA ASP A 164 -5.67 7.59 24.20
C ASP A 164 -7.05 7.34 24.84
N PHE A 165 -7.81 6.37 24.34
CA PHE A 165 -9.11 5.98 24.91
C PHE A 165 -8.97 5.27 26.25
N ALA A 166 -8.02 4.36 26.40
CA ALA A 166 -7.77 3.66 27.65
C ALA A 166 -7.38 4.63 28.78
N ALA A 167 -6.52 5.60 28.47
CA ALA A 167 -6.15 6.65 29.42
C ALA A 167 -7.35 7.52 29.82
N ALA A 168 -8.20 7.92 28.85
CA ALA A 168 -9.41 8.69 29.14
C ALA A 168 -10.43 7.91 30.00
N ASP A 169 -10.49 6.59 29.85
CA ASP A 169 -11.34 5.69 30.63
C ASP A 169 -10.70 5.29 31.98
N GLY A 170 -9.49 5.78 32.29
CA GLY A 170 -8.78 5.50 33.55
C GLY A 170 -8.16 4.10 33.64
N ALA A 171 -8.02 3.39 32.51
CA ALA A 171 -7.42 2.06 32.48
C ALA A 171 -5.88 2.15 32.59
N THR A 172 -5.31 1.45 33.56
CA THR A 172 -3.85 1.36 33.76
C THR A 172 -3.21 0.24 32.95
N LEU A 173 -3.97 -0.81 32.61
CA LEU A 173 -3.58 -1.94 31.77
C LEU A 173 -4.54 -2.04 30.59
N ILE A 174 -4.01 -2.17 29.38
CA ILE A 174 -4.81 -2.41 28.18
C ILE A 174 -4.91 -3.91 27.95
N ASP A 175 -6.00 -4.49 28.43
CA ASP A 175 -6.40 -5.87 28.17
C ASP A 175 -7.27 -6.00 26.90
N GLN A 176 -7.69 -7.22 26.56
CA GLN A 176 -8.57 -7.45 25.40
C GLN A 176 -9.85 -6.60 25.46
N LYS A 177 -10.48 -6.46 26.63
CA LYS A 177 -11.74 -5.72 26.78
C LYS A 177 -11.54 -4.23 26.58
N ALA A 178 -10.49 -3.66 27.17
CA ALA A 178 -10.14 -2.26 27.00
C ALA A 178 -9.80 -1.97 25.53
N ALA A 179 -9.03 -2.83 24.87
CA ALA A 179 -8.70 -2.71 23.46
C ALA A 179 -9.94 -2.79 22.57
N ALA A 180 -10.80 -3.80 22.75
CA ALA A 180 -12.03 -3.97 21.99
C ALA A 180 -12.98 -2.78 22.15
N LYS A 181 -13.15 -2.28 23.38
CA LYS A 181 -13.98 -1.08 23.67
C LYS A 181 -13.44 0.16 22.94
N ALA A 182 -12.12 0.37 22.98
CA ALA A 182 -11.50 1.49 22.30
C ALA A 182 -11.59 1.38 20.76
N LEU A 183 -11.41 0.17 20.21
CA LEU A 183 -11.53 -0.10 18.77
C LEU A 183 -12.96 0.09 18.28
N ALA A 184 -13.97 -0.31 19.07
CA ALA A 184 -15.37 -0.04 18.78
C ALA A 184 -15.67 1.46 18.73
N ARG A 185 -15.13 2.26 19.65
CA ARG A 185 -15.25 3.74 19.64
C ARG A 185 -14.52 4.39 18.47
N LEU A 186 -13.51 3.73 17.92
CA LEU A 186 -12.81 4.12 16.70
C LEU A 186 -13.53 3.69 15.43
N ASP A 187 -14.70 3.07 15.55
CA ASP A 187 -15.42 2.54 14.41
C ASP A 187 -14.56 1.50 13.65
N VAL A 188 -13.78 0.69 14.35
CA VAL A 188 -13.01 -0.44 13.79
C VAL A 188 -13.66 -1.74 14.21
N ASP A 189 -14.24 -2.46 13.26
CA ASP A 189 -14.95 -3.71 13.53
C ASP A 189 -14.00 -4.90 13.72
N GLU A 190 -14.57 -6.06 14.03
CA GLU A 190 -13.82 -7.30 14.30
C GLU A 190 -13.01 -7.80 13.09
N ALA A 191 -13.40 -7.43 11.87
CA ALA A 191 -12.65 -7.74 10.65
C ALA A 191 -11.56 -6.69 10.35
N GLY A 192 -11.44 -5.64 11.18
CA GLY A 192 -10.50 -4.55 11.00
C GLY A 192 -10.94 -3.52 9.96
N LEU A 193 -12.21 -3.52 9.56
CA LEU A 193 -12.75 -2.50 8.65
C LEU A 193 -13.01 -1.22 9.44
N ASP A 194 -12.54 -0.10 8.89
CA ASP A 194 -12.82 1.22 9.43
C ASP A 194 -14.12 1.82 8.83
N ALA A 195 -14.45 3.03 9.25
CA ALA A 195 -15.65 3.74 8.78
C ALA A 195 -15.68 3.93 7.25
N LEU A 196 -14.51 4.14 6.62
CA LEU A 196 -14.39 4.36 5.18
C LEU A 196 -14.62 3.05 4.42
N ASP A 197 -14.02 1.95 4.89
CA ASP A 197 -14.24 0.61 4.35
C ASP A 197 -15.73 0.24 4.39
N ARG A 198 -16.40 0.48 5.53
CA ARG A 198 -17.84 0.21 5.67
C ARG A 198 -18.69 1.14 4.80
N ARG A 199 -18.31 2.42 4.67
CA ARG A 199 -19.00 3.36 3.77
C ARG A 199 -18.88 2.94 2.32
N TYR A 200 -17.72 2.44 1.90
CA TYR A 200 -17.51 1.87 0.57
C TYR A 200 -18.41 0.65 0.33
N LEU A 201 -18.46 -0.31 1.26
CA LEU A 201 -19.32 -1.49 1.15
C LEU A 201 -20.81 -1.12 1.11
N ARG A 202 -21.25 -0.20 1.99
CA ARG A 202 -22.63 0.30 1.99
C ARG A 202 -22.97 1.00 0.68
N ALA A 203 -22.12 1.90 0.19
CA ALA A 203 -22.35 2.57 -1.08
C ALA A 203 -22.49 1.55 -2.22
N LEU A 204 -21.63 0.53 -2.28
CA LEU A 204 -21.71 -0.51 -3.30
C LEU A 204 -22.99 -1.34 -3.20
N ILE A 205 -23.46 -1.64 -2.00
CA ILE A 205 -24.65 -2.46 -1.76
C ILE A 205 -25.95 -1.66 -1.90
N GLU A 206 -26.08 -0.55 -1.18
CA GLU A 206 -27.30 0.23 -1.07
C GLU A 206 -27.57 1.07 -2.33
N ASN A 207 -26.53 1.68 -2.92
CA ASN A 207 -26.72 2.57 -4.08
C ASN A 207 -26.67 1.81 -5.41
N TYR A 208 -25.91 0.71 -5.47
CA TYR A 208 -25.66 -0.01 -6.73
C TYR A 208 -26.10 -1.48 -6.70
N GLY A 209 -26.89 -1.88 -5.69
CA GLY A 209 -27.43 -3.25 -5.59
C GLY A 209 -26.38 -4.34 -5.43
N GLY A 210 -25.15 -3.98 -5.05
CA GLY A 210 -24.00 -4.86 -4.98
C GLY A 210 -23.08 -4.84 -6.21
N GLY A 211 -23.35 -3.98 -7.18
CA GLY A 211 -22.55 -3.78 -8.38
C GLY A 211 -23.12 -4.46 -9.64
N PRO A 212 -22.41 -4.38 -10.78
CA PRO A 212 -21.09 -3.76 -10.95
C PRO A 212 -21.12 -2.23 -10.93
N ALA A 213 -20.16 -1.61 -10.22
CA ALA A 213 -19.97 -0.16 -10.19
C ALA A 213 -18.54 0.24 -10.60
N GLY A 214 -18.40 1.36 -11.33
CA GLY A 214 -17.10 1.92 -11.70
C GLY A 214 -16.38 2.54 -10.50
N VAL A 215 -15.05 2.55 -10.53
CA VAL A 215 -14.24 3.13 -9.43
C VAL A 215 -14.50 4.61 -9.24
N GLU A 216 -14.64 5.37 -10.32
CA GLU A 216 -14.95 6.79 -10.28
C GLU A 216 -16.30 7.04 -9.60
N THR A 217 -17.29 6.20 -9.91
CA THR A 217 -18.63 6.29 -9.31
C THR A 217 -18.58 6.02 -7.81
N LEU A 218 -17.82 5.01 -7.39
CA LEU A 218 -17.65 4.66 -5.99
C LEU A 218 -16.87 5.72 -5.22
N ALA A 219 -15.77 6.22 -5.80
CA ALA A 219 -14.96 7.30 -5.26
C ALA A 219 -15.83 8.56 -5.00
N TYR A 220 -16.65 8.94 -5.98
CA TYR A 220 -17.61 10.03 -5.83
C TYR A 220 -18.64 9.77 -4.72
N ALA A 221 -19.22 8.56 -4.66
CA ALA A 221 -20.23 8.21 -3.67
C ALA A 221 -19.72 8.29 -2.22
N ILE A 222 -18.43 8.00 -2.00
CA ILE A 222 -17.80 8.09 -0.67
C ILE A 222 -17.02 9.40 -0.44
N ALA A 223 -17.02 10.31 -1.42
CA ALA A 223 -16.27 11.57 -1.39
C ALA A 223 -14.75 11.40 -1.19
N GLU A 224 -14.16 10.41 -1.87
CA GLU A 224 -12.72 10.13 -1.83
C GLU A 224 -12.08 10.25 -3.22
N ALA A 225 -10.76 10.41 -3.26
CA ALA A 225 -10.00 10.34 -4.51
C ALA A 225 -9.96 8.91 -5.05
N ARG A 226 -9.98 8.76 -6.38
CA ARG A 226 -9.87 7.44 -7.04
C ARG A 226 -8.64 6.65 -6.56
N ASP A 227 -7.47 7.28 -6.52
CA ASP A 227 -6.23 6.62 -6.09
C ASP A 227 -6.35 6.11 -4.64
N ALA A 228 -7.01 6.85 -3.75
CA ALA A 228 -7.26 6.40 -2.38
C ALA A 228 -8.15 5.15 -2.33
N VAL A 229 -9.16 5.07 -3.19
CA VAL A 229 -10.00 3.87 -3.31
C VAL A 229 -9.17 2.67 -3.79
N GLU A 230 -8.41 2.83 -4.88
CA GLU A 230 -7.68 1.71 -5.50
C GLU A 230 -6.47 1.23 -4.68
N ASP A 231 -5.75 2.17 -4.04
CA ASP A 231 -4.46 1.88 -3.39
C ASP A 231 -4.57 1.74 -1.87
N VAL A 232 -5.64 2.23 -1.23
CA VAL A 232 -5.80 2.19 0.23
C VAL A 232 -6.98 1.31 0.66
N ILE A 233 -8.15 1.46 0.06
CA ILE A 233 -9.39 0.80 0.52
C ILE A 233 -9.54 -0.60 -0.11
N GLU A 234 -9.56 -0.67 -1.44
CA GLU A 234 -9.83 -1.91 -2.17
C GLU A 234 -8.85 -3.08 -1.87
N PRO A 235 -7.54 -2.88 -1.65
CA PRO A 235 -6.61 -4.00 -1.51
C PRO A 235 -6.99 -4.98 -0.38
N PHE A 236 -7.36 -4.45 0.79
CA PHE A 236 -7.75 -5.29 1.92
C PHE A 236 -9.13 -5.93 1.70
N LEU A 237 -10.09 -5.19 1.14
CA LEU A 237 -11.43 -5.71 0.86
C LEU A 237 -11.40 -6.84 -0.19
N LEU A 238 -10.56 -6.72 -1.22
CA LEU A 238 -10.33 -7.75 -2.24
C LEU A 238 -9.69 -8.98 -1.62
N GLN A 239 -8.62 -8.79 -0.85
CA GLN A 239 -7.90 -9.89 -0.22
C GLN A 239 -8.79 -10.68 0.75
N GLN A 240 -9.64 -9.99 1.51
CA GLN A 240 -10.57 -10.61 2.44
C GLN A 240 -11.83 -11.19 1.77
N GLY A 241 -11.99 -11.02 0.45
CA GLY A 241 -13.15 -11.50 -0.30
C GLY A 241 -14.45 -10.77 0.06
N PHE A 242 -14.38 -9.50 0.45
CA PHE A 242 -15.56 -8.64 0.59
C PHE A 242 -16.04 -8.14 -0.77
N ILE A 243 -15.11 -7.90 -1.69
CA ILE A 243 -15.40 -7.45 -3.05
C ILE A 243 -14.60 -8.23 -4.08
N GLN A 244 -15.01 -8.11 -5.34
CA GLN A 244 -14.30 -8.63 -6.50
C GLN A 244 -14.28 -7.58 -7.62
N ARG A 245 -13.21 -7.58 -8.42
CA ARG A 245 -13.10 -6.76 -9.64
C ARG A 245 -13.54 -7.58 -10.85
N THR A 246 -14.40 -7.01 -11.68
CA THR A 246 -14.80 -7.57 -12.97
C THR A 246 -14.52 -6.57 -14.09
N PRO A 247 -14.52 -6.98 -15.37
CA PRO A 247 -14.40 -6.04 -16.49
C PRO A 247 -15.48 -4.95 -16.50
N ARG A 248 -16.65 -5.21 -15.89
CA ARG A 248 -17.77 -4.26 -15.82
C ARG A 248 -17.69 -3.30 -14.61
N GLY A 249 -16.82 -3.58 -13.65
CA GLY A 249 -16.72 -2.81 -12.40
C GLY A 249 -16.53 -3.69 -11.16
N ARG A 250 -16.63 -3.06 -9.99
CA ARG A 250 -16.51 -3.72 -8.68
C ARG A 250 -17.85 -4.29 -8.27
N MET A 251 -17.84 -5.49 -7.69
CA MET A 251 -19.02 -6.15 -7.13
C MET A 251 -18.73 -6.62 -5.72
N VAL A 252 -19.72 -6.62 -4.84
CA VAL A 252 -19.59 -7.24 -3.51
C VAL A 252 -19.70 -8.75 -3.61
N CYS A 253 -19.07 -9.42 -2.67
CA CYS A 253 -19.22 -10.84 -2.43
C CYS A 253 -20.23 -11.09 -1.31
N ALA A 254 -20.73 -12.33 -1.18
CA ALA A 254 -21.71 -12.71 -0.15
C ALA A 254 -21.25 -12.35 1.28
N LYS A 255 -19.95 -12.48 1.57
CA LYS A 255 -19.34 -12.13 2.86
C LYS A 255 -19.59 -10.67 3.26
N ALA A 256 -19.64 -9.74 2.30
CA ALA A 256 -19.89 -8.33 2.61
C ALA A 256 -21.32 -8.09 3.08
N TYR A 257 -22.31 -8.72 2.44
CA TYR A 257 -23.71 -8.62 2.88
C TYR A 257 -23.87 -9.10 4.31
N THR A 258 -23.36 -10.31 4.62
CA THR A 258 -23.47 -10.87 5.97
C THR A 258 -22.75 -10.02 7.00
N HIS A 259 -21.59 -9.46 6.64
CA HIS A 259 -20.81 -8.60 7.54
C HIS A 259 -21.51 -7.29 7.89
N ILE A 260 -22.21 -6.66 6.95
CA ILE A 260 -22.96 -5.43 7.22
C ILE A 260 -24.40 -5.68 7.69
N GLY A 261 -24.77 -6.94 7.96
CA GLY A 261 -26.07 -7.33 8.51
C GLY A 261 -27.21 -7.40 7.48
N LEU A 262 -26.89 -7.56 6.19
CA LEU A 262 -27.86 -7.67 5.11
C LEU A 262 -27.92 -9.10 4.54
N THR A 263 -29.08 -9.48 4.01
CA THR A 263 -29.25 -10.76 3.31
C THR A 263 -28.72 -10.63 1.88
N PRO A 264 -27.80 -11.53 1.44
CA PRO A 264 -27.34 -11.50 0.06
C PRO A 264 -28.49 -11.80 -0.90
N PRO A 265 -28.56 -11.13 -2.08
CA PRO A 265 -29.52 -11.50 -3.10
C PRO A 265 -29.29 -12.96 -3.54
N PRO A 266 -30.36 -13.69 -3.93
CA PRO A 266 -30.19 -15.04 -4.45
C PRO A 266 -29.19 -15.03 -5.60
N GLN A 267 -28.20 -15.90 -5.56
CA GLN A 267 -27.23 -16.03 -6.65
C GLN A 267 -27.99 -16.31 -7.94
N ILE A 268 -28.00 -15.34 -8.84
CA ILE A 268 -28.40 -15.58 -10.22
C ILE A 268 -27.34 -16.54 -10.76
N GLN A 269 -27.69 -17.83 -10.88
CA GLN A 269 -26.88 -18.77 -11.65
C GLN A 269 -26.68 -18.10 -13.01
N ALA A 270 -25.44 -17.70 -13.31
CA ALA A 270 -25.08 -17.22 -14.62
C ALA A 270 -25.56 -18.28 -15.62
N GLY A 271 -26.57 -17.90 -16.42
CA GLY A 271 -27.33 -18.84 -17.22
C GLY A 271 -26.41 -19.77 -17.98
N GLY A 272 -26.47 -21.06 -17.64
CA GLY A 272 -26.06 -22.08 -18.59
C GLY A 272 -26.83 -21.81 -19.87
N GLN A 273 -26.12 -21.68 -20.99
CA GLN A 273 -26.69 -21.91 -22.31
C GLN A 273 -27.23 -23.35 -22.33
N ALA A 274 -28.41 -23.56 -21.78
CA ALA A 274 -29.14 -24.80 -21.85
C ALA A 274 -30.23 -24.62 -22.91
N GLY A 275 -30.00 -25.22 -24.08
CA GLY A 275 -31.05 -25.55 -25.05
C GLY A 275 -31.41 -24.46 -26.06
N LEU A 276 -30.53 -24.19 -27.03
CA LEU A 276 -30.91 -23.52 -28.29
C LEU A 276 -30.72 -24.42 -29.53
N PHE A 277 -30.50 -25.73 -29.33
CA PHE A 277 -30.44 -26.73 -30.39
C PHE A 277 -31.14 -28.02 -29.96
N ALA A 278 -32.47 -27.97 -29.88
CA ALA A 278 -33.29 -29.17 -29.82
C ALA A 278 -34.61 -28.90 -30.54
N GLU A 279 -34.54 -28.81 -31.86
CA GLU A 279 -35.65 -29.04 -32.78
C GLU A 279 -35.06 -29.23 -34.20
N GLU A 280 -34.74 -30.48 -34.52
CA GLU A 280 -34.79 -31.09 -35.86
C GLU A 280 -34.99 -32.60 -35.72
#